data_AF-A0A535M787-F1
#
_entry.id   AF-A0A535M787-F1
#
_cell.length_a   1.000
_cell.length_b   1.000
_cell.length_c   1.000
_cell.angle_alpha   90.00
_cell.angle_beta   90.00
_cell.angle_gamma   90.00
#
_symmetry.space_group_name_H-M   'P 1'
#
loop_
_entity.id
_entity.type
_entity.pdbx_description
1 polymer ?
#
loop_
_entity_poly.entity_id
_entity_poly.type
_entity_poly.pdbx_seq_one_letter_code
_entity_poly.pdbx_strand_id
1 'polypeptide(L)'
;MRHRSRGQSMVEFSLLAGALFLLIMGIFDLGRAVAVYISIAEAAHEGARQLVLRSNENSTPPDTLIVNATLAKIGGGGIILIEDPCLPGCSAPAQASTNPPANSGYIWITPNRAPGNHEVTVQITYAFSPMTALISELTGTTITMTASSSMRAEY
;
A
#
# COMPACT_ATOMS: atom_id res chain seq x y z
N MET A 1 -9.91 11.58 -61.30
CA MET A 1 -9.88 10.56 -60.24
C MET A 1 -8.95 11.06 -59.14
N ARG A 2 -9.47 11.33 -57.94
CA ARG A 2 -8.77 12.13 -56.91
C ARG A 2 -8.09 11.18 -55.91
N HIS A 3 -6.79 10.95 -56.10
CA HIS A 3 -5.96 10.15 -55.20
C HIS A 3 -5.70 10.94 -53.90
N ARG A 4 -6.54 10.72 -52.88
CA ARG A 4 -6.30 11.18 -51.50
C ARG A 4 -6.49 9.97 -50.58
N SER A 5 -5.45 9.16 -50.42
CA SER A 5 -5.50 7.97 -49.56
C SER A 5 -4.24 7.77 -48.71
N ARG A 6 -3.07 8.29 -49.12
CA ARG A 6 -1.81 8.07 -48.39
C ARG A 6 -1.70 8.85 -47.07
N GLY A 7 -2.28 10.05 -47.00
CA GLY A 7 -2.24 10.87 -45.78
C GLY A 7 -3.32 10.51 -44.75
N GLN A 8 -4.45 9.95 -45.19
CA GLN A 8 -5.58 9.61 -44.31
C GLN A 8 -5.21 8.46 -43.37
N SER A 9 -4.55 7.42 -43.88
CA SER A 9 -4.10 6.28 -43.06
C SER A 9 -3.07 6.67 -42.01
N MET A 10 -2.22 7.68 -42.27
CA MET A 10 -1.27 8.18 -41.28
C MET A 10 -1.98 8.88 -40.11
N VAL A 11 -3.06 9.63 -40.39
CA VAL A 11 -3.85 10.33 -39.36
C VAL A 11 -4.68 9.34 -38.54
N GLU A 12 -5.28 8.34 -39.20
CA GLU A 12 -6.04 7.30 -38.50
C GLU A 12 -5.14 6.47 -37.57
N PHE A 13 -3.94 6.13 -38.04
CA PHE A 13 -2.96 5.43 -37.22
C PHE A 13 -2.47 6.27 -36.03
N SER A 14 -2.23 7.57 -36.19
CA SER A 14 -1.75 8.40 -35.09
C SER A 14 -2.79 8.56 -33.97
N LEU A 15 -4.07 8.66 -34.32
CA LEU A 15 -5.16 8.71 -33.34
C LEU A 15 -5.31 7.38 -32.59
N LEU A 16 -5.26 6.25 -33.30
CA LEU A 16 -5.33 4.92 -32.69
C LEU A 16 -4.11 4.60 -31.83
N ALA A 17 -2.91 4.97 -32.28
CA ALA A 17 -1.68 4.76 -31.52
C ALA A 17 -1.72 5.53 -30.19
N GLY A 18 -2.17 6.80 -30.20
CA GLY A 18 -2.36 7.58 -28.98
C GLY A 18 -3.33 6.92 -28.00
N ALA A 19 -4.48 6.45 -28.49
CA ALA A 19 -5.46 5.74 -27.67
C ALA A 19 -4.89 4.42 -27.10
N LEU A 20 -4.11 3.67 -27.90
CA LEU A 20 -3.46 2.44 -27.47
C LEU A 20 -2.42 2.70 -26.37
N PHE A 21 -1.61 3.75 -26.48
CA PHE A 21 -0.63 4.10 -25.45
C PHE A 21 -1.30 4.47 -24.12
N LEU A 22 -2.41 5.23 -24.16
CA LEU A 22 -3.18 5.54 -22.96
C LEU A 22 -3.73 4.28 -22.29
N LEU A 23 -4.24 3.34 -23.08
CA LEU A 23 -4.76 2.07 -22.57
C LEU A 23 -3.64 1.23 -21.93
N ILE A 24 -2.48 1.12 -22.56
CA ILE A 24 -1.33 0.38 -22.03
C ILE A 24 -0.84 1.01 -20.71
N MET A 25 -0.69 2.34 -20.67
CA MET A 25 -0.32 3.08 -19.46
C MET A 25 -1.32 2.83 -18.31
N GLY A 26 -2.63 2.84 -18.61
CA GLY A 26 -3.66 2.52 -17.62
C GLY A 26 -3.55 1.09 -17.08
N ILE A 27 -3.26 0.11 -17.92
CA ILE A 27 -3.05 -1.29 -17.50
C ILE A 27 -1.81 -1.40 -16.60
N PHE A 28 -0.72 -0.69 -16.91
CA PHE A 28 0.47 -0.70 -16.07
C PHE A 28 0.22 -0.12 -14.67
N ASP A 29 -0.51 1.00 -14.57
CA ASP A 29 -0.87 1.59 -13.28
C ASP A 29 -1.75 0.64 -12.45
N LEU A 30 -2.73 -0.01 -13.07
CA LEU A 30 -3.57 -1.01 -12.40
C LEU A 30 -2.74 -2.21 -11.91
N GLY A 31 -1.86 -2.74 -12.76
CA GLY A 31 -0.97 -3.85 -12.42
C GLY A 31 -0.05 -3.50 -11.24
N ARG A 32 0.50 -2.28 -11.23
CA ARG A 32 1.32 -1.79 -10.10
C ARG A 32 0.48 -1.66 -8.83
N ALA A 33 -0.74 -1.12 -8.91
CA ALA A 33 -1.61 -0.97 -7.75
C ALA A 33 -1.92 -2.33 -7.09
N VAL A 34 -2.25 -3.35 -7.88
CA VAL A 34 -2.51 -4.70 -7.38
C VAL A 34 -1.25 -5.32 -6.75
N ALA A 35 -0.09 -5.18 -7.39
CA ALA A 35 1.18 -5.69 -6.86
C ALA A 35 1.54 -5.05 -5.51
N VAL A 36 1.31 -3.74 -5.37
CA VAL A 36 1.48 -3.01 -4.11
C VAL A 36 0.52 -3.53 -3.05
N TYR A 37 -0.76 -3.72 -3.38
CA TYR A 37 -1.76 -4.24 -2.45
C TYR A 37 -1.37 -5.62 -1.89
N ILE A 38 -0.94 -6.54 -2.76
CA ILE A 38 -0.49 -7.87 -2.34
C ILE A 38 0.75 -7.75 -1.43
N SER A 39 1.70 -6.87 -1.79
CA SER A 39 2.92 -6.67 -1.00
C SER A 39 2.64 -6.14 0.40
N ILE A 40 1.72 -5.18 0.56
CA ILE A 40 1.34 -4.66 1.89
C ILE A 40 0.53 -5.70 2.69
N ALA A 41 -0.32 -6.50 2.05
CA ALA A 41 -1.07 -7.54 2.75
C ALA A 41 -0.14 -8.63 3.31
N GLU A 42 0.81 -9.09 2.50
CA GLU A 42 1.86 -10.03 2.90
C GLU A 42 2.75 -9.47 4.02
N ALA A 43 3.07 -8.18 3.96
CA ALA A 43 3.86 -7.51 4.99
C ALA A 43 3.12 -7.37 6.32
N ALA A 44 1.82 -7.04 6.27
CA ALA A 44 0.98 -6.99 7.47
C ALA A 44 0.92 -8.37 8.14
N HIS A 45 0.80 -9.44 7.34
CA HIS A 45 0.78 -10.81 7.84
C HIS A 45 2.11 -11.21 8.50
N GLU A 46 3.26 -10.93 7.88
CA GLU A 46 4.57 -11.18 8.50
C GLU A 46 4.79 -10.31 9.74
N GLY A 47 4.33 -9.06 9.73
CA GLY A 47 4.33 -8.18 10.90
C GLY A 47 3.57 -8.78 12.07
N ALA A 48 2.34 -9.26 11.83
CA ALA A 48 1.53 -9.91 12.85
C ALA A 48 2.19 -11.19 13.39
N ARG A 49 2.87 -11.95 12.53
CA ARG A 49 3.64 -13.15 12.92
C ARG A 49 4.81 -12.82 13.85
N GLN A 50 5.52 -11.72 13.62
CA GLN A 50 6.58 -11.29 14.53
C GLN A 50 6.00 -10.67 15.81
N LEU A 51 4.86 -9.98 15.69
CA LEU A 51 4.19 -9.32 16.79
C LEU A 51 3.63 -10.31 17.82
N VAL A 52 3.07 -11.45 17.37
CA VAL A 52 2.46 -12.44 18.26
C VAL A 52 3.48 -13.12 19.17
N LEU A 53 4.73 -13.28 18.72
CA LEU A 53 5.83 -13.78 19.54
C LEU A 53 6.16 -12.84 20.71
N ARG A 54 5.75 -11.58 20.61
CA ARG A 54 5.94 -10.52 21.61
C ARG A 54 4.60 -9.98 22.13
N SER A 55 3.59 -10.84 22.17
CA SER A 55 2.23 -10.51 22.64
C SER A 55 2.15 -10.20 24.14
N ASN A 56 3.20 -10.52 24.93
CA ASN A 56 3.29 -10.21 26.35
C ASN A 56 4.30 -9.07 26.66
N GLU A 57 4.80 -8.38 25.64
CA GLU A 57 5.74 -7.27 25.79
C GLU A 57 5.06 -5.94 25.47
N ASN A 58 5.32 -4.91 26.28
CA ASN A 58 4.91 -3.55 25.95
C ASN A 58 5.71 -3.05 24.75
N SER A 59 5.01 -2.50 23.76
CA SER A 59 5.63 -1.77 22.65
C SER A 59 5.82 -0.32 23.05
N THR A 60 7.04 0.21 22.89
CA THR A 60 7.27 1.66 22.88
C THR A 60 7.56 2.07 21.44
N PRO A 61 6.68 2.85 20.80
CA PRO A 61 6.97 3.41 19.49
C PRO A 61 8.26 4.27 19.56
N PRO A 62 9.21 4.13 18.63
CA PRO A 62 9.19 3.25 17.47
C PRO A 62 9.60 1.79 17.76
N ASP A 63 8.76 0.81 17.40
CA ASP A 63 9.03 -0.63 17.47
C ASP A 63 9.81 -1.11 16.24
N THR A 64 11.06 -0.66 16.18
CA THR A 64 11.97 -0.87 15.04
C THR A 64 12.13 -2.33 14.61
N LEU A 65 11.94 -3.30 15.52
CA LEU A 65 12.06 -4.72 15.21
C LEU A 65 10.90 -5.21 14.33
N ILE A 66 9.66 -4.87 14.71
CA ILE A 66 8.47 -5.25 13.95
C ILE A 66 8.45 -4.50 12.63
N VAL A 67 8.81 -3.21 12.65
CA VAL A 67 8.90 -2.39 11.44
C VAL A 67 9.93 -2.96 10.47
N ASN A 68 11.14 -3.29 10.91
CA ASN A 68 12.15 -3.88 10.02
C ASN A 68 11.72 -5.25 9.47
N ALA A 69 11.02 -6.07 10.27
CA ALA A 69 10.51 -7.34 9.79
C ALA A 69 9.39 -7.17 8.73
N THR A 70 8.46 -6.24 8.94
CA THR A 70 7.44 -5.90 7.93
C THR A 70 8.07 -5.36 6.65
N LEU A 71 9.07 -4.48 6.77
CA LEU A 71 9.79 -3.89 5.64
C LEU A 71 10.61 -4.93 4.86
N ALA A 72 11.20 -5.92 5.55
CA ALA A 72 11.95 -6.99 4.90
C ALA A 72 11.08 -7.81 3.94
N LYS A 73 9.79 -7.98 4.24
CA LYS A 73 8.83 -8.68 3.36
C LYS A 73 8.50 -7.90 2.09
N ILE A 74 8.71 -6.58 2.09
CA ILE A 74 8.42 -5.67 0.97
C ILE A 74 9.66 -5.39 0.10
N GLY A 75 10.83 -5.94 0.48
CA GLY A 75 12.20 -5.56 0.11
C GLY A 75 12.65 -5.59 -1.35
N GLY A 76 11.84 -5.11 -2.30
CA GLY A 76 12.25 -4.86 -3.68
C GLY A 76 11.37 -3.87 -4.46
N GLY A 77 10.22 -3.45 -3.91
CA GLY A 77 9.21 -2.68 -4.65
C GLY A 77 9.24 -1.15 -4.53
N GLY A 78 10.20 -0.57 -3.79
CA GLY A 78 10.26 0.88 -3.56
C GLY A 78 9.17 1.45 -2.63
N ILE A 79 8.46 0.57 -1.92
CA ILE A 79 7.46 0.94 -0.90
C ILE A 79 8.20 1.39 0.36
N ILE A 80 7.83 2.56 0.89
CA ILE A 80 8.33 3.10 2.14
C ILE A 80 7.23 2.97 3.18
N LEU A 81 7.48 2.26 4.27
CA LEU A 81 6.59 2.22 5.41
C LEU A 81 7.26 2.87 6.63
N ILE A 82 6.47 3.61 7.38
CA ILE A 82 6.87 4.33 8.59
C ILE A 82 5.89 3.94 9.68
N GLU A 83 6.29 3.96 10.94
CA GLU A 83 5.32 3.79 12.01
C GLU A 83 4.26 4.87 12.01
N ASP A 84 3.04 4.45 12.33
CA ASP A 84 1.90 5.35 12.39
C ASP A 84 2.12 6.39 13.50
N PRO A 85 2.10 7.71 13.17
CA PRO A 85 2.27 8.76 14.17
C PRO A 85 1.20 8.75 15.27
N CYS A 86 0.10 8.03 15.09
CA CYS A 86 -0.97 7.91 16.07
C CYS A 86 -0.66 6.90 17.21
N LEU A 87 0.34 6.03 17.04
CA LEU A 87 0.71 4.96 17.98
C LEU A 87 0.89 5.42 19.46
N PRO A 88 1.45 6.60 19.77
CA PRO A 88 1.56 7.06 21.16
C PRO A 88 0.23 7.32 21.87
N GLY A 89 -0.87 7.52 21.12
CA GLY A 89 -2.18 7.91 21.67
C GLY A 89 -3.37 7.06 21.22
N CYS A 90 -3.15 6.08 20.33
CA CYS A 90 -4.21 5.28 19.73
C CYS A 90 -4.04 3.81 20.11
N SER A 91 -5.12 3.16 20.52
CA SER A 91 -5.11 1.77 21.00
C SER A 91 -5.90 0.81 20.11
N ALA A 92 -6.59 1.32 19.07
CA ALA A 92 -7.38 0.51 18.15
C ALA A 92 -7.02 0.77 16.68
N PRO A 93 -7.12 -0.24 15.81
CA PRO A 93 -6.79 -0.12 14.38
C PRO A 93 -7.67 0.91 13.65
N ALA A 94 -8.91 1.12 14.11
CA ALA A 94 -9.81 2.14 13.58
C ALA A 94 -9.31 3.59 13.75
N GLN A 95 -8.32 3.80 14.62
CA GLN A 95 -7.71 5.11 14.87
C GLN A 95 -6.42 5.32 14.06
N ALA A 96 -5.99 4.31 13.29
CA ALA A 96 -4.81 4.40 12.46
C ALA A 96 -4.92 5.56 11.47
N SER A 97 -3.81 6.23 11.21
CA SER A 97 -3.74 7.34 10.27
C SER A 97 -4.09 6.86 8.86
N THR A 98 -5.04 7.55 8.23
CA THR A 98 -5.55 7.21 6.89
C THR A 98 -4.89 8.01 5.77
N ASN A 99 -3.98 8.94 6.10
CA ASN A 99 -3.42 9.89 5.15
C ASN A 99 -1.88 9.91 5.13
N PRO A 100 -1.23 8.80 4.72
CA PRO A 100 0.22 8.81 4.52
C PRO A 100 0.62 9.66 3.31
N PRO A 101 1.87 10.16 3.27
CA PRO A 101 2.40 10.83 2.08
C PRO A 101 2.36 9.95 0.83
N ALA A 102 2.35 10.57 -0.35
CA ALA A 102 2.31 9.86 -1.62
C ALA A 102 3.47 8.84 -1.76
N ASN A 103 3.14 7.65 -2.25
CA ASN A 103 4.03 6.49 -2.39
C ASN A 103 4.66 6.01 -1.07
N SER A 104 4.04 6.31 0.07
CA SER A 104 4.44 5.82 1.38
C SER A 104 3.26 5.28 2.17
N GLY A 105 3.54 4.60 3.28
CA GLY A 105 2.52 4.06 4.16
C GLY A 105 2.85 4.13 5.64
N TYR A 106 1.81 4.02 6.45
CA TYR A 106 1.89 3.90 7.90
C TYR A 106 1.67 2.45 8.32
N ILE A 107 2.45 2.01 9.31
CA ILE A 107 2.27 0.74 10.01
C ILE A 107 1.72 1.05 11.39
N TRP A 108 0.49 0.62 11.61
CA TRP A 108 -0.12 0.58 12.93
C TRP A 108 0.04 -0.83 13.50
N ILE A 109 0.46 -0.92 14.75
CA ILE A 109 0.59 -2.16 15.50
C ILE A 109 -0.16 -2.04 16.81
N THR A 110 -0.60 -3.14 17.38
CA THR A 110 -1.25 -3.13 18.70
C THR A 110 -0.22 -2.73 19.78
N PRO A 111 -0.41 -1.58 20.48
CA PRO A 111 0.60 -1.05 21.38
C PRO A 111 0.53 -1.64 22.79
N ASN A 112 -0.69 -1.89 23.29
CA ASN A 112 -0.94 -2.34 24.66
C ASN A 112 -1.16 -3.85 24.70
N ARG A 113 -0.07 -4.61 24.68
CA ARG A 113 -0.06 -6.07 24.67
C ARG A 113 0.08 -6.57 26.11
N ALA A 114 -1.05 -6.67 26.80
CA ALA A 114 -1.10 -7.08 28.19
C ALA A 114 -1.18 -8.62 28.32
N PRO A 115 -0.61 -9.20 29.38
CA PRO A 115 -0.79 -10.63 29.68
C PRO A 115 -2.27 -10.98 29.74
N GLY A 116 -2.72 -11.90 28.89
CA GLY A 116 -4.14 -12.30 28.76
C GLY A 116 -4.89 -11.74 27.56
N ASN A 117 -4.37 -10.70 26.88
CA ASN A 117 -4.92 -10.22 25.61
C ASN A 117 -4.05 -10.72 24.46
N HIS A 118 -4.38 -11.91 23.95
CA HIS A 118 -3.50 -12.60 23.02
C HIS A 118 -3.68 -12.19 21.57
N GLU A 119 -4.68 -11.37 21.26
CA GLU A 119 -4.90 -10.90 19.90
C GLU A 119 -4.04 -9.67 19.63
N VAL A 120 -3.15 -9.80 18.65
CA VAL A 120 -2.33 -8.72 18.13
C VAL A 120 -2.72 -8.45 16.69
N THR A 121 -2.81 -7.17 16.34
CA THR A 121 -3.16 -6.73 14.99
C THR A 121 -2.06 -5.82 14.44
N VAL A 122 -1.73 -6.02 13.18
CA VAL A 122 -0.91 -5.12 12.36
C VAL A 122 -1.77 -4.62 11.22
N GLN A 123 -1.80 -3.31 11.02
CA GLN A 123 -2.49 -2.67 9.91
C GLN A 123 -1.52 -1.77 9.15
N ILE A 124 -1.54 -1.87 7.83
CA ILE A 124 -0.73 -1.06 6.93
C ILE A 124 -1.68 -0.21 6.10
N THR A 125 -1.49 1.10 6.15
CA THR A 125 -2.18 2.08 5.30
C THR A 125 -1.17 2.62 4.30
N TYR A 126 -1.39 2.51 3.00
CA TYR A 126 -0.48 2.96 1.96
C TYR A 126 -1.15 3.90 0.97
N ALA A 127 -0.53 5.04 0.66
CA ALA A 127 -1.03 6.00 -0.33
C ALA A 127 -0.33 5.76 -1.67
N PHE A 128 -1.02 5.09 -2.59
CA PHE A 128 -0.52 4.86 -3.94
C PHE A 128 -0.76 6.06 -4.83
N SER A 129 0.28 6.60 -5.47
CA SER A 129 0.15 7.61 -6.51
C SER A 129 0.20 6.93 -7.89
N PRO A 130 -0.84 7.04 -8.73
CA PRO A 130 -0.78 6.63 -10.13
C PRO A 130 0.34 7.39 -10.88
N MET A 131 0.93 6.79 -11.92
CA MET A 131 1.91 7.48 -12.77
C MET A 131 1.21 8.27 -13.88
N THR A 132 0.02 7.85 -14.28
CA THR A 132 -0.76 8.51 -15.33
C THR A 132 -1.60 9.65 -14.76
N ALA A 133 -1.49 10.82 -15.40
CA ALA A 133 -2.27 11.99 -15.04
C ALA A 133 -3.79 11.73 -15.12
N LEU A 134 -4.22 10.94 -16.12
CA LEU A 134 -5.62 10.58 -16.33
C LEU A 134 -6.25 9.89 -15.11
N ILE A 135 -5.55 8.92 -14.50
CA ILE A 135 -6.06 8.24 -13.31
C ILE A 135 -6.03 9.20 -12.12
N SER A 136 -4.96 9.99 -11.97
CA SER A 136 -4.87 10.97 -10.87
C SER A 136 -5.95 12.06 -10.91
N GLU A 137 -6.43 12.43 -12.10
CA GLU A 137 -7.51 13.42 -12.28
C GLU A 137 -8.88 12.81 -11.95
N LEU A 138 -9.04 11.50 -12.15
CA LEU A 138 -10.28 10.76 -11.84
C LEU A 138 -10.38 10.33 -10.36
N THR A 139 -9.29 9.84 -9.78
CA THR A 139 -9.28 9.23 -8.44
C THR A 139 -8.72 10.16 -7.34
N GLY A 140 -8.21 11.33 -7.73
CA GLY A 140 -7.35 12.16 -6.89
C GLY A 140 -5.87 11.75 -6.97
N THR A 141 -5.00 12.57 -6.39
CA THR A 141 -3.54 12.41 -6.47
C THR A 141 -3.02 11.14 -5.80
N THR A 142 -3.77 10.57 -4.87
CA THR A 142 -3.42 9.33 -4.17
C THR A 142 -4.64 8.46 -3.92
N ILE A 143 -4.42 7.16 -3.97
CA ILE A 143 -5.40 6.12 -3.64
C ILE A 143 -4.90 5.43 -2.36
N THR A 144 -5.63 5.61 -1.26
CA THR A 144 -5.30 4.95 0.01
C THR A 144 -5.76 3.50 -0.01
N MET A 145 -4.85 2.59 0.25
CA MET A 145 -5.11 1.15 0.41
C MET A 145 -4.77 0.73 1.82
N THR A 146 -5.65 -0.04 2.45
CA THR A 146 -5.46 -0.56 3.80
C THR A 146 -5.46 -2.08 3.79
N ALA A 147 -4.48 -2.69 4.44
CA ALA A 147 -4.43 -4.12 4.69
C ALA A 147 -4.14 -4.39 6.17
N SER A 148 -4.85 -5.35 6.77
CA SER A 148 -4.69 -5.68 8.17
C SER A 148 -4.58 -7.19 8.37
N SER A 149 -3.80 -7.60 9.35
CA SER A 149 -3.69 -8.99 9.78
C SER A 149 -3.72 -9.04 11.30
N SER A 150 -4.57 -9.91 11.86
CA SER A 150 -4.58 -10.22 13.28
C SER A 150 -4.12 -11.66 13.53
N MET A 151 -3.45 -11.88 14.65
CA MET A 151 -3.02 -13.20 15.12
C MET A 151 -3.27 -13.31 16.61
N ARG A 152 -3.55 -14.53 17.07
CA ARG A 152 -3.80 -14.82 18.48
C ARG A 152 -2.75 -15.80 19.03
N ALA A 153 -2.13 -15.48 20.16
CA ALA A 153 -1.35 -16.44 20.94
C ALA A 153 -2.30 -17.32 21.80
N GLU A 154 -2.00 -18.60 21.99
CA GLU A 154 -2.84 -19.51 22.79
C GLU A 154 -2.27 -19.81 24.19
N TYR A 155 -1.21 -19.11 24.62
CA TYR A 155 -0.45 -19.45 25.84
C TYR A 155 -0.27 -18.26 26.79
#